data_AF-A0A0P7BUZ4-F1
#
_entry.id   AF-A0A0P7BUZ4-F1
#
_cell.length_a   1.000
_cell.length_b   1.000
_cell.length_c   1.000
_cell.angle_alpha   90.00
_cell.angle_beta   90.00
_cell.angle_gamma   90.00
#
_symmetry.space_group_name_H-M   'P 1'
#
loop_
_entity.id
_entity.type
_entity.pdbx_description
1 polymer ?
#
loop_
_entity_poly.entity_id
_entity_poly.type
_entity_poly.pdbx_seq_one_letter_code
_entity_poly.pdbx_strand_id
1 'polypeptide(L)'
;MGRSVTISDIADVRSLVSYATVGQVDRVLRETSLNQGQIAQLLPMDAGNFTNALKDPSDTVVQKLDEVFAALHGELDRTGGLAALAVRLRRVETKNLMARIPPTWTRELLARPADDEFGVLTRASALLSILMAVPNRSQRVCRDYSDELETIVDQLILIGASPPSPRNMDALILLGSIADFAFDVVEERLHNALWSMPMGFRVWRAITTIVLRRIEAGGRSDRILRAWVEEQLNASEELRARSLFPARSLDLELAIAIPSSWSPHDNDWAARVLRSRVENTDATVRERGTAAFGLWERTMAPGGPDRGDTTQYLRTLIDQFEYEARDDDGGTATGLLWVSETLRHMIDSGQRVCNTWPDSTGTALLVVKDAVRRLDEPAPDGYSVPPRIREATRFLAEHAILQNGGVQRRQAIDALSAGSWTEAMTDVLASVLADDRSESWLRCRALFACSLLQERSREVETVLWQAFEETRRQLLSYGDHPPRGVVSEMHAVLFACGDCFGVPGAESQARRLRGRVNGMLDELMERSLHNPDLYRVARAAAYLVMVTAQTGDEVSHEFMRRLDSHPDPTTAALSAWALRQRFDQRGNVHPLYDAR
;
A
#
# COMPACT_ATOMS: atom_id res chain seq x y z
N MET A 1 7.22 -3.53 -34.62
CA MET A 1 6.54 -2.57 -33.72
C MET A 1 5.37 -3.28 -33.07
N GLY A 2 5.35 -3.37 -31.74
CA GLY A 2 4.36 -4.15 -30.98
C GLY A 2 2.99 -3.49 -30.90
N ARG A 3 1.96 -4.29 -30.61
CA ARG A 3 0.57 -3.85 -30.37
C ARG A 3 0.48 -3.10 -29.03
N SER A 4 -0.43 -2.13 -28.94
CA SER A 4 -0.72 -1.41 -27.68
C SER A 4 -1.21 -2.39 -26.60
N VAL A 5 -0.79 -2.16 -25.35
CA VAL A 5 -1.32 -2.83 -24.16
C VAL A 5 -2.62 -2.13 -23.79
N THR A 6 -3.68 -2.92 -23.63
CA THR A 6 -5.00 -2.44 -23.22
C THR A 6 -5.41 -3.19 -21.95
N ILE A 7 -5.91 -2.45 -20.96
CA ILE A 7 -6.49 -2.99 -19.74
C ILE A 7 -7.95 -2.56 -19.73
N SER A 8 -8.86 -3.53 -19.76
CA SER A 8 -10.31 -3.28 -19.71
C SER A 8 -10.93 -3.68 -18.38
N ASP A 9 -10.20 -4.44 -17.57
CA ASP A 9 -10.62 -4.91 -16.25
C ASP A 9 -9.44 -4.78 -15.28
N ILE A 10 -9.59 -3.95 -14.25
CA ILE A 10 -8.57 -3.76 -13.22
C ILE A 10 -8.35 -5.03 -12.38
N ALA A 11 -9.32 -5.95 -12.35
CA ALA A 11 -9.18 -7.24 -11.69
C ALA A 11 -8.42 -8.28 -12.54
N ASP A 12 -8.15 -8.00 -13.83
CA ASP A 12 -7.38 -8.92 -14.68
C ASP A 12 -5.88 -8.81 -14.41
N VAL A 13 -5.42 -9.70 -13.53
CA VAL A 13 -4.03 -9.86 -13.16
C VAL A 13 -3.10 -10.04 -14.37
N ARG A 14 -3.53 -10.70 -15.44
CA ARG A 14 -2.67 -10.93 -16.61
C ARG A 14 -2.35 -9.62 -17.32
N SER A 15 -3.36 -8.79 -17.56
CA SER A 15 -3.20 -7.48 -18.16
C SER A 15 -2.34 -6.54 -17.31
N LEU A 16 -2.46 -6.59 -15.98
CA LEU A 16 -1.62 -5.80 -15.07
C LEU A 16 -0.14 -6.20 -15.12
N VAL A 17 0.16 -7.49 -15.09
CA VAL A 17 1.55 -7.98 -15.19
C VAL A 17 2.11 -7.72 -16.59
N SER A 18 1.30 -7.89 -17.64
CA SER A 18 1.69 -7.55 -19.02
C SER A 18 2.06 -6.07 -19.15
N TYR A 19 1.24 -5.17 -18.61
CA TYR A 19 1.53 -3.73 -18.57
C TYR A 19 2.89 -3.43 -17.94
N ALA A 20 3.13 -3.93 -16.73
CA ALA A 20 4.38 -3.68 -16.02
C ALA A 20 5.58 -4.24 -16.80
N THR A 21 5.47 -5.48 -17.29
CA THR A 21 6.53 -6.14 -18.07
C THR A 21 6.88 -5.36 -19.33
N VAL A 22 5.87 -4.92 -20.10
CA VAL A 22 6.08 -4.14 -21.32
C VAL A 22 6.65 -2.76 -20.99
N GLY A 23 6.24 -2.14 -19.89
CA GLY A 23 6.75 -0.86 -19.41
C GLY A 23 8.25 -0.92 -19.07
N GLN A 24 8.67 -1.93 -18.31
CA GLN A 24 10.09 -2.13 -17.98
C GLN A 24 10.94 -2.43 -19.23
N VAL A 25 10.44 -3.29 -20.13
CA VAL A 25 11.14 -3.55 -21.40
C VAL A 25 11.32 -2.25 -22.20
N ASP A 26 10.30 -1.39 -22.27
CA ASP A 26 10.43 -0.09 -22.93
C ASP A 26 11.48 0.80 -22.27
N ARG A 27 11.51 0.82 -20.94
CA ARG A 27 12.46 1.60 -20.16
C ARG A 27 13.89 1.17 -20.48
N VAL A 28 14.17 -0.12 -20.37
CA VAL A 28 15.48 -0.71 -20.70
C VAL A 28 15.88 -0.42 -22.14
N LEU A 29 14.97 -0.55 -23.11
CA LEU A 29 15.27 -0.25 -24.51
C LEU A 29 15.58 1.23 -24.79
N ARG A 30 15.07 2.16 -23.97
CA ARG A 30 15.35 3.59 -24.10
C ARG A 30 16.64 4.01 -23.42
N GLU A 31 16.92 3.44 -22.24
CA GLU A 31 18.08 3.81 -21.42
C GLU A 31 19.34 3.01 -21.79
N THR A 32 19.19 1.96 -22.59
CA THR A 32 20.31 1.16 -23.11
C THR A 32 20.35 1.21 -24.63
N SER A 33 21.46 0.76 -25.23
CA SER A 33 21.60 0.60 -26.68
C SER A 33 20.99 -0.70 -27.21
N LEU A 34 20.26 -1.44 -26.36
CA LEU A 34 19.71 -2.75 -26.72
C LEU A 34 18.43 -2.61 -27.54
N ASN A 35 18.19 -3.60 -28.40
CA ASN A 35 16.92 -3.81 -29.06
C ASN A 35 16.17 -5.02 -28.48
N GLN A 36 14.87 -5.11 -28.80
CA GLN A 36 14.01 -6.17 -28.28
C GLN A 36 14.49 -7.59 -28.63
N GLY A 37 15.13 -7.76 -29.80
CA GLY A 37 15.69 -9.04 -30.22
C GLY A 37 16.89 -9.47 -29.36
N GLN A 38 17.72 -8.52 -28.92
CA GLN A 38 18.83 -8.79 -28.00
C GLN A 38 18.32 -9.19 -26.61
N ILE A 39 17.27 -8.54 -26.10
CA ILE A 39 16.63 -8.96 -24.85
C ILE A 39 16.03 -10.37 -25.00
N ALA A 40 15.35 -10.66 -26.11
CA ALA A 40 14.79 -11.99 -26.38
C ALA A 40 15.86 -13.11 -26.35
N GLN A 41 17.04 -12.85 -26.92
CA GLN A 41 18.16 -13.79 -26.94
C GLN A 41 18.68 -14.12 -25.52
N LEU A 42 18.59 -13.19 -24.58
CA LEU A 42 18.96 -13.41 -23.17
C LEU A 42 17.93 -14.27 -22.43
N LEU A 43 16.70 -14.41 -22.96
CA LEU A 43 15.62 -15.25 -22.44
C LEU A 43 15.51 -16.62 -23.11
N PRO A 44 16.58 -17.09 -23.78
CA PRO A 44 16.54 -18.10 -24.84
C PRO A 44 15.28 -18.15 -25.72
N MET A 45 14.81 -17.00 -26.21
CA MET A 45 13.62 -16.90 -27.08
C MET A 45 13.94 -16.18 -28.39
N ASP A 46 13.23 -16.51 -29.47
CA ASP A 46 13.20 -15.64 -30.65
C ASP A 46 12.31 -14.41 -30.41
N ALA A 47 12.46 -13.38 -31.24
CA ALA A 47 11.75 -12.11 -31.09
C ALA A 47 10.22 -12.23 -31.18
N GLY A 48 9.71 -13.20 -31.97
CA GLY A 48 8.27 -13.45 -32.11
C GLY A 48 7.69 -14.08 -30.85
N ASN A 49 8.35 -15.12 -30.35
CA ASN A 49 7.99 -15.78 -29.10
C ASN A 49 8.10 -14.84 -27.91
N PHE A 50 9.14 -14.00 -27.86
CA PHE A 50 9.26 -12.98 -26.81
C PHE A 50 8.11 -11.97 -26.88
N THR A 51 7.75 -11.47 -28.08
CA THR A 51 6.61 -10.55 -28.25
C THR A 51 5.29 -11.18 -27.80
N ASN A 52 5.10 -12.48 -28.01
CA ASN A 52 3.92 -13.18 -27.50
C ASN A 52 3.98 -13.40 -25.99
N ALA A 53 5.15 -13.72 -25.44
CA ALA A 53 5.35 -13.86 -24.00
C ALA A 53 5.07 -12.56 -23.23
N LEU A 54 5.34 -11.39 -23.82
CA LEU A 54 5.03 -10.10 -23.18
C LEU A 54 3.51 -9.83 -23.01
N LYS A 55 2.65 -10.50 -23.78
CA LYS A 55 1.18 -10.34 -23.68
C LYS A 55 0.59 -11.11 -22.49
N ASP A 56 1.16 -12.27 -22.18
CA ASP A 56 0.77 -13.10 -21.05
C ASP A 56 2.02 -13.71 -20.41
N PRO A 57 2.79 -12.90 -19.66
CA PRO A 57 4.10 -13.30 -19.19
C PRO A 57 3.97 -14.33 -18.06
N SER A 58 4.47 -15.53 -18.30
CA SER A 58 4.56 -16.57 -17.25
C SER A 58 5.47 -16.15 -16.10
N ASP A 59 5.34 -16.78 -14.93
CA ASP A 59 6.18 -16.50 -13.74
C ASP A 59 7.69 -16.66 -14.05
N THR A 60 8.04 -17.65 -14.86
CA THR A 60 9.43 -17.87 -15.30
C THR A 60 9.94 -16.74 -16.21
N VAL A 61 9.08 -16.17 -17.04
CA VAL A 61 9.46 -15.06 -17.93
C VAL A 61 9.71 -13.79 -17.12
N VAL A 62 8.81 -13.43 -16.20
CA VAL A 62 8.99 -12.24 -15.36
C VAL A 62 10.23 -12.35 -14.46
N GLN A 63 10.49 -13.53 -13.88
CA GLN A 63 11.69 -13.76 -13.08
C GLN A 63 12.96 -13.60 -13.92
N LYS A 64 13.02 -14.23 -15.09
CA LYS A 64 14.19 -14.10 -15.97
C LYS A 64 14.39 -12.67 -16.46
N LEU A 65 13.32 -11.91 -16.66
CA LEU A 65 13.43 -10.49 -16.99
C LEU A 65 14.02 -9.69 -15.84
N ASP A 66 13.59 -9.92 -14.60
CA ASP A 66 14.21 -9.28 -13.42
C ASP A 66 15.72 -9.57 -13.35
N GLU A 67 16.13 -10.84 -13.54
CA GLU A 67 17.53 -11.26 -13.58
C GLU A 67 18.32 -10.58 -14.72
N VAL A 68 17.72 -10.53 -15.92
CA VAL A 68 18.32 -9.89 -17.10
C VAL A 68 18.45 -8.38 -16.90
N PHE A 69 17.44 -7.69 -16.37
CA PHE A 69 17.49 -6.25 -16.13
C PHE A 69 18.54 -5.90 -15.09
N ALA A 70 18.60 -6.64 -13.98
CA ALA A 70 19.64 -6.48 -12.96
C ALA A 70 21.07 -6.68 -13.53
N ALA A 71 21.25 -7.62 -14.47
CA ALA A 71 22.54 -7.89 -15.09
C ALA A 71 22.94 -6.87 -16.17
N LEU A 72 21.98 -6.38 -16.95
CA LEU A 72 22.22 -5.45 -18.05
C LEU A 72 22.55 -4.04 -17.56
N HIS A 73 22.03 -3.66 -16.39
CA HIS A 73 22.36 -2.41 -15.75
C HIS A 73 21.96 -2.45 -14.27
N GLY A 74 22.95 -2.58 -13.38
CA GLY A 74 22.71 -2.52 -11.93
C GLY A 74 22.24 -1.16 -11.42
N GLU A 75 22.31 -0.12 -12.25
CA GLU A 75 21.97 1.28 -11.92
C GLU A 75 20.72 1.81 -12.62
N LEU A 76 19.96 0.98 -13.36
CA LEU A 76 18.63 1.40 -13.86
C LEU A 76 17.67 1.47 -12.68
N ASP A 77 17.67 2.63 -12.02
CA ASP A 77 16.65 3.01 -11.05
C ASP A 77 15.29 2.65 -11.61
N ARG A 78 14.45 2.00 -10.79
CA ARG A 78 13.06 1.66 -11.10
C ARG A 78 12.85 0.45 -12.03
N THR A 79 13.85 -0.36 -12.35
CA THR A 79 13.67 -1.68 -13.00
C THR A 79 13.74 -2.84 -12.00
N GLY A 80 13.09 -3.96 -12.31
CA GLY A 80 12.99 -5.13 -11.43
C GLY A 80 11.68 -5.22 -10.64
N GLY A 81 11.49 -6.31 -9.89
CA GLY A 81 10.32 -6.55 -9.04
C GLY A 81 9.08 -7.08 -9.79
N LEU A 82 9.21 -7.48 -11.06
CA LEU A 82 8.10 -8.06 -11.82
C LEU A 82 7.63 -9.38 -11.21
N ALA A 83 8.56 -10.21 -10.73
CA ALA A 83 8.24 -11.45 -10.06
C ALA A 83 7.50 -11.20 -8.72
N ALA A 84 7.91 -10.18 -7.96
CA ALA A 84 7.22 -9.79 -6.72
C ALA A 84 5.80 -9.26 -7.01
N LEU A 85 5.63 -8.46 -8.07
CA LEU A 85 4.32 -8.03 -8.56
C LEU A 85 3.45 -9.24 -8.92
N ALA A 86 3.98 -10.17 -9.71
CA ALA A 86 3.26 -11.36 -10.15
C ALA A 86 2.82 -12.23 -8.96
N VAL A 87 3.70 -12.49 -8.00
CA VAL A 87 3.37 -13.25 -6.78
C VAL A 87 2.25 -12.57 -5.99
N ARG A 88 2.27 -11.25 -5.84
CA ARG A 88 1.22 -10.54 -5.10
C ARG A 88 -0.13 -10.57 -5.82
N LEU A 89 -0.13 -10.35 -7.14
CA LEU A 89 -1.36 -10.30 -7.93
C LEU A 89 -1.96 -11.69 -8.16
N ARG A 90 -1.12 -12.68 -8.49
CA ARG A 90 -1.52 -14.05 -8.80
C ARG A 90 -1.63 -14.94 -7.56
N ARG A 91 -1.00 -14.53 -6.45
CA ARG A 91 -1.01 -15.21 -5.14
C ARG A 91 -0.40 -16.64 -5.15
N VAL A 92 0.53 -16.88 -6.09
CA VAL A 92 1.19 -18.18 -6.37
C VAL A 92 2.38 -18.45 -5.44
N GLU A 93 2.82 -19.72 -5.37
CA GLU A 93 4.02 -20.18 -4.66
C GLU A 93 5.29 -19.38 -4.99
N THR A 94 6.07 -19.04 -3.95
CA THR A 94 7.27 -18.20 -4.04
C THR A 94 8.55 -18.92 -4.44
N LYS A 95 8.48 -20.15 -4.95
CA LYS A 95 9.66 -20.97 -5.33
C LYS A 95 10.62 -20.21 -6.25
N ASN A 96 10.11 -19.25 -7.01
CA ASN A 96 10.82 -18.45 -8.00
C ASN A 96 11.41 -17.13 -7.46
N LEU A 97 11.14 -16.75 -6.21
CA LEU A 97 11.65 -15.49 -5.59
C LEU A 97 12.84 -15.70 -4.65
N MET A 98 13.30 -16.94 -4.49
CA MET A 98 14.29 -17.28 -3.48
C MET A 98 15.72 -17.16 -4.02
N ALA A 99 16.57 -16.48 -3.27
CA ALA A 99 18.00 -16.51 -3.51
C ALA A 99 18.53 -17.95 -3.36
N ARG A 100 19.27 -18.43 -4.37
CA ARG A 100 19.97 -19.71 -4.27
C ARG A 100 21.20 -19.54 -3.39
N ILE A 101 21.05 -19.81 -2.10
CA ILE A 101 22.11 -19.69 -1.11
C ILE A 101 22.86 -21.02 -1.00
N PRO A 102 24.20 -21.05 -1.16
CA PRO A 102 25.00 -22.26 -0.94
C PRO A 102 24.79 -22.82 0.47
N PRO A 103 24.60 -24.14 0.64
CA PRO A 103 24.32 -24.74 1.95
C PRO A 103 25.39 -24.44 3.02
N THR A 104 26.64 -24.25 2.60
CA THR A 104 27.76 -23.90 3.49
C THR A 104 27.62 -22.50 4.09
N TRP A 105 26.95 -21.58 3.39
CA TRP A 105 26.75 -20.20 3.84
C TRP A 105 25.50 -20.05 4.70
N THR A 106 24.51 -20.94 4.54
CA THR A 106 23.22 -20.81 5.22
C THR A 106 23.35 -20.73 6.74
N ARG A 107 24.19 -21.57 7.36
CA ARG A 107 24.42 -21.52 8.82
C ARG A 107 25.13 -20.24 9.25
N GLU A 108 26.12 -19.80 8.48
CA GLU A 108 26.89 -18.59 8.78
C GLU A 108 26.00 -17.34 8.67
N LEU A 109 25.14 -17.28 7.64
CA LEU A 109 24.18 -16.21 7.44
C LEU A 109 23.15 -16.15 8.57
N LEU A 110 22.60 -17.29 8.99
CA LEU A 110 21.60 -17.31 10.07
C LEU A 110 22.19 -16.90 11.42
N ALA A 111 23.43 -17.32 11.70
CA ALA A 111 24.14 -17.01 12.94
C ALA A 111 24.62 -15.55 13.05
N ARG A 112 24.77 -14.84 11.92
CA ARG A 112 25.18 -13.43 11.92
C ARG A 112 23.96 -12.52 12.10
N PRO A 113 24.05 -11.46 12.93
CA PRO A 113 23.06 -10.40 12.92
C PRO A 113 23.02 -9.71 11.54
N ALA A 114 21.86 -9.19 11.16
CA ALA A 114 21.73 -8.41 9.94
C ALA A 114 22.19 -6.96 10.18
N ASP A 115 23.00 -6.42 9.27
CA ASP A 115 23.48 -5.04 9.34
C ASP A 115 22.49 -4.04 8.68
N ASP A 116 21.54 -4.54 7.88
CA ASP A 116 20.53 -3.78 7.18
C ASP A 116 19.29 -4.63 6.82
N GLU A 117 18.26 -4.00 6.24
CA GLU A 117 17.05 -4.68 5.76
C GLU A 117 17.37 -5.79 4.75
N PHE A 118 18.39 -5.58 3.89
CA PHE A 118 18.80 -6.57 2.90
C PHE A 118 19.38 -7.83 3.57
N GLY A 119 20.16 -7.65 4.64
CA GLY A 119 20.64 -8.72 5.51
C GLY A 119 19.49 -9.50 6.13
N VAL A 120 18.44 -8.84 6.60
CA VAL A 120 17.23 -9.51 7.13
C VAL A 120 16.57 -10.35 6.04
N LEU A 121 16.32 -9.79 4.85
CA LEU A 121 15.70 -10.51 3.73
C LEU A 121 16.55 -11.70 3.27
N THR A 122 17.88 -11.56 3.31
CA THR A 122 18.83 -12.63 2.98
C THR A 122 18.76 -13.76 4.01
N ARG A 123 18.72 -13.43 5.32
CA ARG A 123 18.55 -14.42 6.40
C ARG A 123 17.20 -15.13 6.31
N ALA A 124 16.12 -14.41 6.04
CA ALA A 124 14.79 -14.99 5.81
C ALA A 124 14.78 -15.95 4.62
N SER A 125 15.41 -15.56 3.50
CA SER A 125 15.57 -16.43 2.33
C SER A 125 16.39 -17.69 2.62
N ALA A 126 17.44 -17.56 3.44
CA ALA A 126 18.27 -18.68 3.90
C ALA A 126 17.46 -19.65 4.76
N LEU A 127 16.69 -19.15 5.73
CA LEU A 127 15.83 -19.96 6.59
C LEU A 127 14.75 -20.69 5.77
N LEU A 128 14.06 -19.97 4.89
CA LEU A 128 13.04 -20.53 4.01
C LEU A 128 13.60 -21.63 3.10
N SER A 129 14.84 -21.46 2.60
CA SER A 129 15.52 -22.47 1.79
C SER A 129 15.72 -23.79 2.55
N ILE A 130 16.05 -23.75 3.84
CA ILE A 130 16.16 -24.95 4.67
C ILE A 130 14.78 -25.58 4.87
N LEU A 131 13.75 -24.78 5.22
CA LEU A 131 12.40 -25.27 5.47
C LEU A 131 11.82 -26.00 4.24
N MET A 132 12.04 -25.43 3.06
CA MET A 132 11.58 -26.00 1.78
C MET A 132 12.38 -27.22 1.32
N ALA A 133 13.64 -27.36 1.73
CA ALA A 133 14.44 -28.54 1.42
C ALA A 133 13.96 -29.79 2.18
N VAL A 134 13.34 -29.60 3.35
CA VAL A 134 12.86 -30.69 4.21
C VAL A 134 11.43 -30.43 4.74
N PRO A 135 10.41 -30.33 3.86
CA PRO A 135 9.06 -29.93 4.26
C PRO A 135 8.44 -30.90 5.29
N ASN A 136 8.72 -32.20 5.17
CA ASN A 136 8.25 -33.22 6.12
C ASN A 136 8.97 -33.18 7.49
N ARG A 137 9.98 -32.32 7.66
CA ARG A 137 10.73 -32.12 8.89
C ARG A 137 10.81 -30.64 9.28
N SER A 138 9.96 -29.79 8.70
CA SER A 138 9.95 -28.34 8.97
C SER A 138 9.84 -28.04 10.47
N GLN A 139 8.97 -28.75 11.19
CA GLN A 139 8.82 -28.60 12.66
C GLN A 139 10.11 -28.88 13.45
N ARG A 140 11.00 -29.75 12.94
CA ARG A 140 12.31 -29.93 13.57
C ARG A 140 13.23 -28.75 13.26
N VAL A 141 13.25 -28.29 12.01
CA VAL A 141 14.02 -27.10 11.61
C VAL A 141 13.57 -25.88 12.42
N CYS A 142 12.27 -25.64 12.57
CA CYS A 142 11.75 -24.53 13.38
C CYS A 142 12.19 -24.61 14.84
N ARG A 143 12.35 -25.82 15.40
CA ARG A 143 12.89 -26.01 16.77
C ARG A 143 14.40 -25.82 16.83
N ASP A 144 15.12 -26.31 15.83
CA ASP A 144 16.58 -26.20 15.78
C ASP A 144 17.05 -24.75 15.55
N TYR A 145 16.18 -23.89 14.99
CA TYR A 145 16.42 -22.47 14.69
C TYR A 145 15.36 -21.54 15.32
N SER A 146 14.88 -21.84 16.53
CA SER A 146 13.76 -21.09 17.14
C SER A 146 14.08 -19.60 17.30
N ASP A 147 15.26 -19.31 17.83
CA ASP A 147 15.67 -17.94 18.17
C ASP A 147 15.87 -17.10 16.91
N GLU A 148 16.49 -17.69 15.87
CA GLU A 148 16.65 -17.04 14.57
C GLU A 148 15.30 -16.85 13.86
N LEU A 149 14.41 -17.85 13.93
CA LEU A 149 13.08 -17.77 13.34
C LEU A 149 12.27 -16.62 13.97
N GLU A 150 12.20 -16.57 15.29
CA GLU A 150 11.49 -15.50 16.01
C GLU A 150 12.04 -14.12 15.65
N THR A 151 13.37 -13.97 15.70
CA THR A 151 14.03 -12.71 15.35
C THR A 151 13.74 -12.31 13.91
N ILE A 152 13.86 -13.24 12.95
CA ILE A 152 13.59 -12.95 11.53
C ILE A 152 12.13 -12.58 11.33
N VAL A 153 11.18 -13.25 11.99
CA VAL A 153 9.75 -12.94 11.88
C VAL A 153 9.45 -11.54 12.40
N ASP A 154 9.96 -11.17 13.58
CA ASP A 154 9.80 -9.82 14.14
C ASP A 154 10.36 -8.75 13.17
N GLN A 155 11.57 -8.97 12.64
CA GLN A 155 12.21 -8.06 11.69
C GLN A 155 11.43 -7.94 10.37
N LEU A 156 10.88 -9.05 9.84
CA LEU A 156 10.06 -9.03 8.63
C LEU A 156 8.73 -8.29 8.86
N ILE A 157 8.12 -8.40 10.04
CA ILE A 157 6.91 -7.64 10.41
C ILE A 157 7.22 -6.14 10.44
N LEU A 158 8.34 -5.74 11.06
CA LEU A 158 8.79 -4.35 11.13
C LEU A 158 9.06 -3.76 9.74
N ILE A 159 9.80 -4.49 8.89
CA ILE A 159 10.04 -4.08 7.51
C ILE A 159 8.70 -4.01 6.76
N GLY A 160 7.82 -4.99 6.90
CA GLY A 160 6.49 -4.98 6.25
C GLY A 160 5.58 -3.83 6.69
N ALA A 161 5.79 -3.29 7.89
CA ALA A 161 5.05 -2.16 8.45
C ALA A 161 5.70 -0.79 8.18
N SER A 162 6.94 -0.75 7.69
CA SER A 162 7.68 0.50 7.46
C SER A 162 7.11 1.32 6.28
N PRO A 163 7.61 2.55 6.02
CA PRO A 163 7.32 3.31 4.81
C PRO A 163 7.47 2.48 3.53
N PRO A 164 6.50 2.53 2.58
CA PRO A 164 6.48 1.71 1.37
C PRO A 164 7.79 1.71 0.58
N SER A 165 8.35 0.51 0.40
CA SER A 165 9.55 0.26 -0.39
C SER A 165 9.47 -1.09 -1.09
N PRO A 166 10.36 -1.38 -2.06
CA PRO A 166 10.41 -2.71 -2.68
C PRO A 166 10.70 -3.80 -1.63
N ARG A 167 11.57 -3.50 -0.66
CA ARG A 167 11.94 -4.41 0.44
C ARG A 167 10.77 -4.76 1.35
N ASN A 168 9.82 -3.84 1.55
CA ASN A 168 8.59 -4.14 2.29
C ASN A 168 7.78 -5.23 1.59
N MET A 169 7.72 -5.17 0.27
CA MET A 169 6.98 -6.16 -0.52
C MET A 169 7.64 -7.54 -0.39
N ASP A 170 8.96 -7.59 -0.52
CA ASP A 170 9.73 -8.82 -0.33
C ASP A 170 9.58 -9.38 1.09
N ALA A 171 9.60 -8.51 2.11
CA ALA A 171 9.41 -8.92 3.49
C ALA A 171 8.05 -9.58 3.73
N LEU A 172 6.96 -8.98 3.19
CA LEU A 172 5.61 -9.54 3.30
C LEU A 172 5.48 -10.88 2.56
N ILE A 173 6.13 -11.02 1.40
CA ILE A 173 6.15 -12.27 0.63
C ILE A 173 6.90 -13.36 1.42
N LEU A 174 8.09 -13.06 1.94
CA LEU A 174 8.91 -14.00 2.71
C LEU A 174 8.22 -14.41 4.00
N LEU A 175 7.61 -13.46 4.71
CA LEU A 175 6.82 -13.73 5.91
C LEU A 175 5.66 -14.68 5.61
N GLY A 176 4.93 -14.44 4.51
CA GLY A 176 3.88 -15.34 4.04
C GLY A 176 4.40 -16.74 3.71
N SER A 177 5.60 -16.87 3.16
CA SER A 177 6.22 -18.17 2.86
C SER A 177 6.73 -18.90 4.08
N ILE A 178 7.28 -18.19 5.07
CA ILE A 178 7.68 -18.77 6.35
C ILE A 178 6.45 -19.27 7.10
N ALA A 179 5.34 -18.54 7.04
CA ALA A 179 4.06 -18.93 7.65
C ALA A 179 3.53 -20.27 7.13
N ASP A 180 3.89 -20.70 5.91
CA ASP A 180 3.53 -22.03 5.39
C ASP A 180 4.17 -23.18 6.19
N PHE A 181 5.27 -22.91 6.90
CA PHE A 181 6.02 -23.91 7.68
C PHE A 181 6.00 -23.68 9.19
N ALA A 182 5.85 -22.43 9.62
CA ALA A 182 5.98 -22.00 11.01
C ALA A 182 4.82 -21.08 11.44
N PHE A 183 3.59 -21.48 11.13
CA PHE A 183 2.41 -20.64 11.35
C PHE A 183 2.25 -20.19 12.81
N ASP A 184 2.41 -21.09 13.78
CA ASP A 184 2.22 -20.76 15.21
C ASP A 184 3.11 -19.59 15.67
N VAL A 185 4.38 -19.57 15.26
CA VAL A 185 5.32 -18.48 15.58
C VAL A 185 4.89 -17.20 14.86
N VAL A 186 4.54 -17.29 13.57
CA VAL A 186 4.13 -16.11 12.80
C VAL A 186 2.82 -15.53 13.33
N GLU A 187 1.84 -16.36 13.68
CA GLU A 187 0.56 -15.96 14.26
C GLU A 187 0.76 -15.19 15.56
N GLU A 188 1.54 -15.74 16.50
CA GLU A 188 1.82 -15.10 17.79
C GLU A 188 2.49 -13.73 17.60
N ARG A 189 3.51 -13.65 16.75
CA ARG A 189 4.23 -12.39 16.49
C ARG A 189 3.35 -11.36 15.78
N LEU A 190 2.52 -11.77 14.82
CA LEU A 190 1.56 -10.89 14.16
C LEU A 190 0.48 -10.38 15.12
N HIS A 191 -0.02 -11.25 16.01
CA HIS A 191 -0.97 -10.86 17.04
C HIS A 191 -0.36 -9.80 17.97
N ASN A 192 0.83 -10.08 18.51
CA ASN A 192 1.53 -9.13 19.39
C ASN A 192 1.79 -7.80 18.67
N ALA A 193 2.25 -7.83 17.42
CA ALA A 193 2.50 -6.64 16.64
C ALA A 193 1.23 -5.81 16.40
N LEU A 194 0.12 -6.46 16.06
CA LEU A 194 -1.17 -5.80 15.79
C LEU A 194 -1.69 -5.04 17.02
N TRP A 195 -1.53 -5.61 18.21
CA TRP A 195 -2.10 -5.09 19.46
C TRP A 195 -1.18 -4.14 20.25
N SER A 196 0.13 -4.32 20.13
CA SER A 196 1.11 -3.60 20.96
C SER A 196 1.90 -2.53 20.21
N MET A 197 2.06 -2.65 18.90
CA MET A 197 2.90 -1.71 18.14
C MET A 197 2.08 -0.51 17.64
N PRO A 198 2.62 0.73 17.73
CA PRO A 198 1.95 1.92 17.18
C PRO A 198 1.65 1.83 15.68
N MET A 199 2.51 1.12 14.91
CA MET A 199 2.32 0.86 13.49
C MET A 199 1.55 -0.45 13.21
N GLY A 200 1.01 -1.10 14.23
CA GLY A 200 0.38 -2.42 14.17
C GLY A 200 -0.71 -2.55 13.13
N PHE A 201 -1.45 -1.46 12.82
CA PHE A 201 -2.49 -1.50 11.79
C PHE A 201 -1.95 -1.83 10.38
N ARG A 202 -0.67 -1.57 10.08
CA ARG A 202 -0.06 -1.97 8.79
C ARG A 202 0.14 -3.47 8.65
N VAL A 203 0.18 -4.19 9.78
CA VAL A 203 0.36 -5.64 9.85
C VAL A 203 -0.79 -6.40 9.15
N TRP A 204 -1.96 -5.79 9.01
CA TRP A 204 -3.07 -6.32 8.22
C TRP A 204 -2.68 -6.72 6.78
N ARG A 205 -1.66 -6.09 6.18
CA ARG A 205 -1.14 -6.51 4.87
C ARG A 205 -0.48 -7.90 4.92
N ALA A 206 0.28 -8.18 5.96
CA ALA A 206 0.87 -9.49 6.19
C ALA A 206 -0.22 -10.54 6.44
N ILE A 207 -1.17 -10.23 7.32
CA ILE A 207 -2.31 -11.11 7.64
C ILE A 207 -3.08 -11.46 6.37
N THR A 208 -3.44 -10.45 5.57
CA THR A 208 -4.13 -10.63 4.29
C THR A 208 -3.35 -11.53 3.34
N THR A 209 -2.03 -11.33 3.24
CA THR A 209 -1.16 -12.14 2.38
C THR A 209 -1.15 -13.61 2.81
N ILE A 210 -1.01 -13.87 4.12
CA ILE A 210 -1.01 -15.23 4.68
C ILE A 210 -2.36 -15.92 4.45
N VAL A 211 -3.45 -15.23 4.78
CA VAL A 211 -4.81 -15.77 4.63
C VAL A 211 -5.10 -16.14 3.17
N LEU A 212 -4.80 -15.23 2.24
CA LEU A 212 -5.03 -15.46 0.81
C LEU A 212 -4.25 -16.65 0.27
N ARG A 213 -2.97 -16.78 0.62
CA ARG A 213 -2.14 -17.93 0.21
C ARG A 213 -2.69 -19.24 0.76
N ARG A 214 -3.12 -19.26 2.02
CA ARG A 214 -3.69 -20.45 2.67
C ARG A 214 -5.04 -20.87 2.06
N ILE A 215 -5.86 -19.90 1.66
CA ILE A 215 -7.11 -20.16 0.94
C ILE A 215 -6.81 -20.81 -0.43
N GLU A 216 -5.84 -20.29 -1.17
CA GLU A 216 -5.51 -20.77 -2.52
C GLU A 216 -4.82 -22.13 -2.54
N ALA A 217 -4.04 -22.45 -1.51
CA ALA A 217 -3.42 -23.76 -1.32
C ALA A 217 -4.45 -24.90 -1.10
N GLY A 218 -5.76 -24.64 -1.22
CA GLY A 218 -6.81 -25.63 -1.04
C GLY A 218 -7.02 -26.02 0.41
N GLY A 219 -6.53 -25.20 1.35
CA GLY A 219 -6.73 -25.34 2.79
C GLY A 219 -8.21 -25.18 3.14
N ARG A 220 -8.99 -26.25 2.92
CA ARG A 220 -10.36 -26.37 3.44
C ARG A 220 -10.29 -26.33 4.96
N SER A 221 -10.42 -25.12 5.51
CA SER A 221 -10.55 -24.81 6.92
C SER A 221 -9.33 -25.19 7.78
N ASP A 222 -8.26 -24.39 7.71
CA ASP A 222 -7.40 -24.24 8.88
C ASP A 222 -8.23 -23.57 9.99
N ARG A 223 -8.79 -24.40 10.87
CA ARG A 223 -9.74 -23.96 11.91
C ARG A 223 -9.11 -22.94 12.85
N ILE A 224 -7.80 -23.07 13.09
CA ILE A 224 -7.03 -22.18 13.97
C ILE A 224 -6.92 -20.82 13.29
N LEU A 225 -6.39 -20.79 12.05
CA LEU A 225 -6.28 -19.56 11.26
C LEU A 225 -7.63 -18.86 11.09
N ARG A 226 -8.71 -19.60 10.79
CA ARG A 226 -10.05 -19.03 10.66
C ARG A 226 -10.53 -18.38 11.96
N ALA A 227 -10.39 -19.07 13.10
CA ALA A 227 -10.84 -18.54 14.39
C ALA A 227 -10.06 -17.28 14.77
N TRP A 228 -8.74 -17.29 14.58
CA TRP A 228 -7.89 -16.13 14.81
C TRP A 228 -8.26 -14.95 13.90
N VAL A 229 -8.48 -15.18 12.60
CA VAL A 229 -8.89 -14.13 11.65
C VAL A 229 -10.25 -13.52 12.04
N GLU A 230 -11.23 -14.35 12.42
CA GLU A 230 -12.54 -13.89 12.87
C GLU A 230 -12.41 -13.02 14.14
N GLU A 231 -11.58 -13.45 15.11
CA GLU A 231 -11.27 -12.67 16.32
C GLU A 231 -10.67 -11.30 15.97
N GLN A 232 -9.62 -11.26 15.15
CA GLN A 232 -8.96 -10.00 14.79
C GLN A 232 -9.91 -9.06 14.02
N LEU A 233 -10.77 -9.59 13.15
CA LEU A 233 -11.72 -8.77 12.40
C LEU A 233 -12.86 -8.25 13.28
N ASN A 234 -13.30 -9.02 14.28
CA ASN A 234 -14.25 -8.53 15.28
C ASN A 234 -13.65 -7.39 16.14
N ALA A 235 -12.33 -7.41 16.38
CA ALA A 235 -11.61 -6.35 17.08
C ALA A 235 -11.13 -5.18 16.17
N SER A 236 -11.39 -5.25 14.86
CA SER A 236 -10.81 -4.31 13.88
C SER A 236 -11.15 -2.84 14.13
N GLU A 237 -12.32 -2.55 14.70
CA GLU A 237 -12.74 -1.19 15.01
C GLU A 237 -11.96 -0.58 16.18
N GLU A 238 -11.69 -1.35 17.23
CA GLU A 238 -10.82 -0.92 18.34
C GLU A 238 -9.40 -0.63 17.82
N LEU A 239 -8.87 -1.56 17.02
CA LEU A 239 -7.55 -1.43 16.41
C LEU A 239 -7.47 -0.21 15.49
N ARG A 240 -8.54 0.07 14.73
CA ARG A 240 -8.63 1.27 13.87
C ARG A 240 -8.60 2.55 14.70
N ALA A 241 -9.39 2.65 15.76
CA ALA A 241 -9.48 3.84 16.60
C ALA A 241 -8.13 4.21 17.24
N ARG A 242 -7.35 3.19 17.62
CA ARG A 242 -6.00 3.30 18.19
C ARG A 242 -4.89 3.43 17.14
N SER A 243 -5.22 3.41 15.85
CA SER A 243 -4.22 3.46 14.79
C SER A 243 -3.76 4.88 14.46
N LEU A 244 -2.54 4.96 13.92
CA LEU A 244 -2.04 6.14 13.22
C LEU A 244 -2.70 6.34 11.84
N PHE A 245 -3.40 5.31 11.35
CA PHE A 245 -3.77 5.12 9.95
C PHE A 245 -5.29 5.00 9.70
N PRO A 246 -6.15 5.90 10.23
CA PRO A 246 -7.52 5.93 9.74
C PRO A 246 -7.48 6.15 8.22
N ALA A 247 -8.35 5.48 7.47
CA ALA A 247 -8.46 5.52 5.99
C ALA A 247 -7.62 4.55 5.14
N ARG A 248 -6.70 3.73 5.70
CA ARG A 248 -5.95 2.75 4.86
C ARG A 248 -6.76 1.48 4.51
N SER A 249 -7.89 1.23 5.19
CA SER A 249 -8.85 0.16 4.87
C SER A 249 -8.26 -1.26 4.82
N LEU A 250 -7.16 -1.52 5.54
CA LEU A 250 -6.38 -2.76 5.42
C LEU A 250 -7.12 -3.99 5.99
N ASP A 251 -7.84 -3.78 7.09
CA ASP A 251 -8.79 -4.71 7.68
C ASP A 251 -9.95 -5.05 6.72
N LEU A 252 -10.46 -4.04 6.01
CA LEU A 252 -11.55 -4.21 5.04
C LEU A 252 -11.11 -5.04 3.83
N GLU A 253 -9.86 -4.87 3.36
CA GLU A 253 -9.32 -5.69 2.28
C GLU A 253 -9.32 -7.17 2.64
N LEU A 254 -8.99 -7.52 3.89
CA LEU A 254 -9.10 -8.89 4.37
C LEU A 254 -10.56 -9.35 4.40
N ALA A 255 -11.47 -8.55 4.99
CA ALA A 255 -12.89 -8.90 5.08
C ALA A 255 -13.53 -9.15 3.69
N ILE A 256 -13.13 -8.39 2.67
CA ILE A 256 -13.56 -8.60 1.28
C ILE A 256 -13.03 -9.93 0.74
N ALA A 257 -11.78 -10.27 1.06
CA ALA A 257 -11.11 -11.47 0.59
C ALA A 257 -11.60 -12.78 1.22
N ILE A 258 -12.29 -12.75 2.37
CA ILE A 258 -12.76 -13.95 3.05
C ILE A 258 -13.78 -14.72 2.17
N PRO A 259 -13.56 -16.01 1.87
CA PRO A 259 -14.49 -16.79 1.06
C PRO A 259 -15.76 -17.15 1.85
N SER A 260 -16.87 -17.39 1.15
CA SER A 260 -18.13 -17.84 1.76
C SER A 260 -18.01 -19.20 2.48
N SER A 261 -16.99 -20.00 2.16
CA SER A 261 -16.69 -21.24 2.90
C SER A 261 -16.21 -20.98 4.34
N TRP A 262 -15.66 -19.79 4.63
CA TRP A 262 -15.24 -19.37 5.97
C TRP A 262 -16.30 -18.49 6.64
N SER A 263 -16.97 -17.63 5.87
CA SER A 263 -18.02 -16.72 6.34
C SER A 263 -19.30 -16.97 5.54
N PRO A 264 -20.03 -18.07 5.83
CA PRO A 264 -21.23 -18.45 5.07
C PRO A 264 -22.38 -17.48 5.34
N HIS A 265 -23.31 -17.38 4.39
CA HIS A 265 -24.47 -16.47 4.46
C HIS A 265 -25.17 -16.44 5.83
N ASP A 266 -25.46 -17.61 6.40
CA ASP A 266 -26.21 -17.72 7.67
C ASP A 266 -25.43 -17.20 8.90
N ASN A 267 -24.12 -17.02 8.77
CA ASN A 267 -23.26 -16.38 9.76
C ASN A 267 -22.13 -15.59 9.08
N ASP A 268 -22.49 -14.62 8.24
CA ASP A 268 -21.50 -13.85 7.47
C ASP A 268 -20.83 -12.76 8.34
N TRP A 269 -19.93 -13.19 9.21
CA TRP A 269 -19.15 -12.32 10.10
C TRP A 269 -18.30 -11.31 9.33
N ALA A 270 -17.76 -11.68 8.16
CA ALA A 270 -16.99 -10.76 7.32
C ALA A 270 -17.88 -9.64 6.75
N ALA A 271 -19.10 -9.96 6.28
CA ALA A 271 -20.06 -8.93 5.85
C ALA A 271 -20.54 -8.05 7.01
N ARG A 272 -20.67 -8.59 8.24
CA ARG A 272 -21.01 -7.76 9.42
C ARG A 272 -19.97 -6.68 9.69
N VAL A 273 -18.68 -7.01 9.59
CA VAL A 273 -17.59 -6.03 9.73
C VAL A 273 -17.69 -4.93 8.66
N LEU A 274 -17.97 -5.30 7.41
CA LEU A 274 -18.15 -4.34 6.32
C LEU A 274 -19.37 -3.44 6.56
N ARG A 275 -20.53 -4.00 6.96
CA ARG A 275 -21.74 -3.23 7.28
C ARG A 275 -21.49 -2.25 8.42
N SER A 276 -20.87 -2.71 9.50
CA SER A 276 -20.50 -1.87 10.64
C SER A 276 -19.60 -0.69 10.21
N ARG A 277 -18.63 -0.92 9.31
CA ARG A 277 -17.78 0.16 8.81
C ARG A 277 -18.52 1.14 7.90
N VAL A 278 -19.45 0.66 7.08
CA VAL A 278 -20.30 1.51 6.21
C VAL A 278 -21.16 2.46 7.04
N GLU A 279 -21.75 1.97 8.12
CA GLU A 279 -22.68 2.70 9.00
C GLU A 279 -21.95 3.64 9.98
N ASN A 280 -20.64 3.48 10.16
CA ASN A 280 -19.84 4.29 11.09
C ASN A 280 -19.55 5.69 10.54
N THR A 281 -20.16 6.72 11.12
CA THR A 281 -19.98 8.14 10.73
C THR A 281 -18.61 8.71 11.10
N ASP A 282 -17.83 8.04 11.96
CA ASP A 282 -16.44 8.40 12.28
C ASP A 282 -15.42 7.71 11.36
N ALA A 283 -15.88 6.80 10.50
CA ALA A 283 -15.09 6.27 9.41
C ALA A 283 -15.00 7.28 8.26
N THR A 284 -13.85 7.29 7.59
CA THR A 284 -13.62 8.18 6.44
C THR A 284 -14.49 7.76 5.25
N VAL A 285 -14.76 8.71 4.34
CA VAL A 285 -15.42 8.45 3.05
C VAL A 285 -14.79 7.26 2.32
N ARG A 286 -13.46 7.14 2.39
CA ARG A 286 -12.72 6.03 1.78
C ARG A 286 -13.04 4.68 2.43
N GLU A 287 -13.10 4.60 3.75
CA GLU A 287 -13.40 3.35 4.46
C GLU A 287 -14.84 2.91 4.21
N ARG A 288 -15.79 3.85 4.31
CA ARG A 288 -17.20 3.59 4.03
C ARG A 288 -17.40 3.15 2.57
N GLY A 289 -16.75 3.82 1.62
CA GLY A 289 -16.74 3.43 0.21
C GLY A 289 -16.12 2.05 -0.03
N THR A 290 -14.94 1.77 0.55
CA THR A 290 -14.30 0.45 0.42
C THR A 290 -15.19 -0.66 0.96
N ALA A 291 -15.84 -0.43 2.10
CA ALA A 291 -16.72 -1.41 2.71
C ALA A 291 -18.01 -1.65 1.89
N ALA A 292 -18.63 -0.59 1.36
CA ALA A 292 -19.83 -0.70 0.53
C ALA A 292 -19.58 -1.45 -0.78
N PHE A 293 -18.47 -1.14 -1.47
CA PHE A 293 -18.04 -1.88 -2.66
C PHE A 293 -17.65 -3.32 -2.30
N GLY A 294 -17.04 -3.52 -1.13
CA GLY A 294 -16.72 -4.84 -0.60
C GLY A 294 -17.93 -5.74 -0.40
N LEU A 295 -19.05 -5.20 0.11
CA LEU A 295 -20.31 -5.94 0.25
C LEU A 295 -20.84 -6.42 -1.10
N TRP A 296 -20.75 -5.57 -2.13
CA TRP A 296 -21.13 -5.94 -3.48
C TRP A 296 -20.20 -7.01 -4.07
N GLU A 297 -18.89 -6.83 -3.97
CA GLU A 297 -17.90 -7.78 -4.48
C GLU A 297 -18.06 -9.18 -3.87
N ARG A 298 -18.38 -9.26 -2.58
CA ARG A 298 -18.68 -10.51 -1.87
C ARG A 298 -19.97 -11.16 -2.37
N THR A 299 -21.01 -10.38 -2.63
CA THR A 299 -22.29 -10.85 -3.19
C THR A 299 -22.09 -11.46 -4.57
N MET A 300 -21.19 -10.88 -5.37
CA MET A 300 -20.87 -11.34 -6.72
C MET A 300 -19.88 -12.52 -6.74
N ALA A 301 -19.34 -12.94 -5.59
CA ALA A 301 -18.43 -14.08 -5.49
C ALA A 301 -19.19 -15.42 -5.51
N PRO A 302 -18.56 -16.53 -5.94
CA PRO A 302 -19.18 -17.85 -5.90
C PRO A 302 -19.63 -18.23 -4.47
N GLY A 303 -20.92 -18.57 -4.31
CA GLY A 303 -21.50 -18.86 -3.00
C GLY A 303 -21.71 -17.63 -2.12
N GLY A 304 -21.73 -16.43 -2.71
CA GLY A 304 -22.05 -15.18 -2.02
C GLY A 304 -23.49 -15.13 -1.48
N PRO A 305 -23.80 -14.14 -0.63
CA PRO A 305 -25.15 -13.89 -0.11
C PRO A 305 -26.18 -13.59 -1.21
N ASP A 306 -27.48 -13.58 -0.84
CA ASP A 306 -28.54 -13.27 -1.80
C ASP A 306 -28.34 -11.88 -2.45
N ARG A 307 -28.43 -11.87 -3.77
CA ARG A 307 -28.18 -10.65 -4.56
C ARG A 307 -29.29 -9.62 -4.38
N GLY A 308 -30.54 -10.05 -4.23
CA GLY A 308 -31.68 -9.17 -4.03
C GLY A 308 -31.55 -8.38 -2.74
N ASP A 309 -31.31 -9.07 -1.63
CA ASP A 309 -31.17 -8.47 -0.31
C ASP A 309 -30.01 -7.46 -0.24
N THR A 310 -28.83 -7.84 -0.76
CA THR A 310 -27.69 -6.91 -0.79
C THR A 310 -27.95 -5.73 -1.74
N THR A 311 -28.55 -5.93 -2.91
CA THR A 311 -28.91 -4.82 -3.81
C THR A 311 -29.87 -3.85 -3.13
N GLN A 312 -30.90 -4.34 -2.44
CA GLN A 312 -31.84 -3.47 -1.74
C GLN A 312 -31.14 -2.66 -0.65
N TYR A 313 -30.33 -3.31 0.19
CA TYR A 313 -29.55 -2.63 1.23
C TYR A 313 -28.63 -1.55 0.64
N LEU A 314 -27.86 -1.87 -0.40
CA LEU A 314 -26.92 -0.92 -1.01
C LEU A 314 -27.65 0.24 -1.70
N ARG A 315 -28.85 0.04 -2.25
CA ARG A 315 -29.68 1.14 -2.79
C ARG A 315 -30.16 2.08 -1.69
N THR A 316 -30.63 1.55 -0.55
CA THR A 316 -30.97 2.38 0.61
C THR A 316 -29.76 3.15 1.12
N LEU A 317 -28.60 2.50 1.16
CA LEU A 317 -27.34 3.15 1.56
C LEU A 317 -26.93 4.28 0.61
N ILE A 318 -27.09 4.09 -0.71
CA ILE A 318 -26.83 5.12 -1.72
C ILE A 318 -27.64 6.38 -1.43
N ASP A 319 -28.94 6.22 -1.14
CA ASP A 319 -29.84 7.34 -0.83
C ASP A 319 -29.42 8.05 0.48
N GLN A 320 -29.00 7.27 1.48
CA GLN A 320 -28.47 7.81 2.74
C GLN A 320 -27.18 8.61 2.52
N PHE A 321 -26.22 8.07 1.79
CA PHE A 321 -24.97 8.76 1.46
C PHE A 321 -25.20 10.06 0.68
N GLU A 322 -26.17 10.08 -0.24
CA GLU A 322 -26.54 11.30 -0.94
C GLU A 322 -27.20 12.34 -0.04
N TYR A 323 -28.04 11.90 0.91
CA TYR A 323 -28.63 12.79 1.90
C TYR A 323 -27.56 13.38 2.82
N GLU A 324 -26.69 12.55 3.40
CA GLU A 324 -25.58 12.99 4.25
C GLU A 324 -24.66 13.99 3.53
N ALA A 325 -24.35 13.75 2.25
CA ALA A 325 -23.51 14.67 1.50
C ALA A 325 -24.17 16.01 1.16
N ARG A 326 -25.50 16.07 1.08
CA ARG A 326 -26.26 17.31 0.84
C ARG A 326 -26.50 18.12 2.11
N ASP A 327 -26.62 17.44 3.25
CA ASP A 327 -26.83 18.04 4.57
C ASP A 327 -25.52 18.53 5.21
N ASP A 328 -24.37 18.16 4.65
CA ASP A 328 -23.06 18.57 5.15
C ASP A 328 -22.68 19.99 4.71
N ASP A 329 -23.03 20.95 5.56
CA ASP A 329 -22.66 22.38 5.45
C ASP A 329 -21.14 22.61 5.28
N GLY A 330 -20.29 21.65 5.64
CA GLY A 330 -18.83 21.73 5.57
C GLY A 330 -18.18 21.03 4.36
N GLY A 331 -18.96 20.39 3.49
CA GLY A 331 -18.45 19.73 2.28
C GLY A 331 -17.47 18.56 2.54
N THR A 332 -17.44 18.02 3.75
CA THR A 332 -16.57 16.90 4.16
C THR A 332 -17.06 15.54 3.64
N ALA A 333 -18.35 15.42 3.35
CA ALA A 333 -19.05 14.23 2.90
C ALA A 333 -19.32 14.23 1.39
N THR A 334 -18.88 15.24 0.63
CA THR A 334 -19.09 15.31 -0.84
C THR A 334 -18.57 14.09 -1.58
N GLY A 335 -17.50 13.47 -1.07
CA GLY A 335 -16.98 12.23 -1.63
C GLY A 335 -17.93 11.03 -1.52
N LEU A 336 -18.95 11.09 -0.64
CA LEU A 336 -20.02 10.10 -0.61
C LEU A 336 -20.91 10.18 -1.86
N LEU A 337 -21.05 11.35 -2.50
CA LEU A 337 -21.74 11.45 -3.80
C LEU A 337 -21.00 10.62 -4.86
N TRP A 338 -19.67 10.71 -4.90
CA TRP A 338 -18.87 9.88 -5.80
C TRP A 338 -19.03 8.38 -5.49
N VAL A 339 -19.02 8.00 -4.21
CA VAL A 339 -19.27 6.61 -3.77
C VAL A 339 -20.65 6.15 -4.24
N SER A 340 -21.69 6.96 -4.01
CA SER A 340 -23.07 6.65 -4.40
C SER A 340 -23.24 6.48 -5.91
N GLU A 341 -22.74 7.42 -6.70
CA GLU A 341 -22.85 7.38 -8.17
C GLU A 341 -22.15 6.15 -8.76
N THR A 342 -20.92 5.89 -8.33
CA THR A 342 -20.16 4.74 -8.83
C THR A 342 -20.71 3.40 -8.33
N LEU A 343 -21.23 3.34 -7.10
CA LEU A 343 -21.86 2.13 -6.56
C LEU A 343 -23.17 1.83 -7.31
N ARG A 344 -23.99 2.85 -7.57
CA ARG A 344 -25.21 2.75 -8.38
C ARG A 344 -24.87 2.22 -9.78
N HIS A 345 -23.90 2.83 -10.45
CA HIS A 345 -23.42 2.40 -11.77
C HIS A 345 -22.98 0.93 -11.77
N MET A 346 -22.21 0.52 -10.77
CA MET A 346 -21.74 -0.87 -10.64
C MET A 346 -22.90 -1.87 -10.42
N ILE A 347 -23.88 -1.52 -9.59
CA ILE A 347 -25.08 -2.33 -9.36
C ILE A 347 -25.92 -2.44 -10.63
N ASP A 348 -26.18 -1.31 -11.30
CA ASP A 348 -27.03 -1.23 -12.49
C ASP A 348 -26.41 -1.95 -13.70
N SER A 349 -25.08 -1.83 -13.87
CA SER A 349 -24.33 -2.55 -14.92
C SER A 349 -24.06 -4.02 -14.58
N GLY A 350 -24.32 -4.44 -13.34
CA GLY A 350 -24.06 -5.80 -12.87
C GLY A 350 -22.58 -6.19 -12.86
N GLN A 351 -21.66 -5.21 -12.89
CA GLN A 351 -20.23 -5.45 -12.84
C GLN A 351 -19.79 -5.78 -11.42
N ARG A 352 -18.89 -6.74 -11.24
CA ARG A 352 -18.33 -7.06 -9.91
C ARG A 352 -17.44 -5.93 -9.37
N VAL A 353 -16.70 -5.29 -10.27
CA VAL A 353 -15.73 -4.23 -9.98
C VAL A 353 -16.04 -3.08 -10.94
N CYS A 354 -15.96 -1.85 -10.43
CA CYS A 354 -16.10 -0.64 -11.25
C CYS A 354 -14.89 -0.52 -12.19
N ASN A 355 -15.10 -0.80 -13.49
CA ASN A 355 -14.10 -0.72 -14.55
C ASN A 355 -14.37 0.43 -15.54
N THR A 356 -15.58 1.00 -15.47
CA THR A 356 -15.98 2.20 -16.21
C THR A 356 -16.61 3.19 -15.24
N TRP A 357 -16.42 4.47 -15.51
CA TRP A 357 -16.99 5.54 -14.69
C TRP A 357 -18.41 5.86 -15.15
N PRO A 358 -19.31 6.27 -14.23
CA PRO A 358 -20.61 6.81 -14.62
C PRO A 358 -20.45 7.98 -15.59
N ASP A 359 -21.39 8.14 -16.52
CA ASP A 359 -21.40 9.23 -17.51
C ASP A 359 -21.68 10.62 -16.88
N SER A 360 -21.79 10.70 -15.55
CA SER A 360 -22.03 11.96 -14.84
C SER A 360 -20.88 12.94 -15.09
N THR A 361 -21.22 14.22 -15.30
CA THR A 361 -20.26 15.33 -15.42
C THR A 361 -19.66 15.70 -14.06
N GLY A 362 -19.52 14.74 -13.14
CA GLY A 362 -19.05 14.96 -11.78
C GLY A 362 -17.68 15.63 -11.78
N THR A 363 -17.54 16.68 -10.97
CA THR A 363 -16.32 17.51 -10.89
C THR A 363 -15.07 16.68 -10.70
N ALA A 364 -15.10 15.65 -9.83
CA ALA A 364 -13.96 14.78 -9.59
C ALA A 364 -13.50 14.00 -10.83
N LEU A 365 -14.44 13.48 -11.63
CA LEU A 365 -14.10 12.78 -12.87
C LEU A 365 -13.47 13.72 -13.89
N LEU A 366 -13.97 14.96 -13.99
CA LEU A 366 -13.41 15.98 -14.88
C LEU A 366 -11.98 16.37 -14.47
N VAL A 367 -11.75 16.64 -13.18
CA VAL A 367 -10.42 16.96 -12.63
C VAL A 367 -9.42 15.84 -12.94
N VAL A 368 -9.81 14.58 -12.73
CA VAL A 368 -8.91 13.44 -13.00
C VAL A 368 -8.70 13.25 -14.51
N LYS A 369 -9.73 13.36 -15.34
CA LYS A 369 -9.58 13.27 -16.80
C LYS A 369 -8.71 14.40 -17.36
N ASP A 370 -8.82 15.60 -16.82
CA ASP A 370 -7.96 16.75 -17.17
C ASP A 370 -6.51 16.47 -16.77
N ALA A 371 -6.27 15.98 -15.55
CA ALA A 371 -4.93 15.64 -15.08
C ALA A 371 -4.29 14.49 -15.88
N VAL A 372 -5.06 13.44 -16.19
CA VAL A 372 -4.59 12.26 -16.92
C VAL A 372 -4.23 12.59 -18.38
N ARG A 373 -4.86 13.62 -18.98
CA ARG A 373 -4.47 14.12 -20.31
C ARG A 373 -3.02 14.61 -20.38
N ARG A 374 -2.40 14.97 -19.26
CA ARG A 374 -0.99 15.36 -19.21
C ARG A 374 -0.04 14.24 -19.66
N LEU A 375 -0.48 12.97 -19.57
CA LEU A 375 0.28 11.83 -20.10
C LEU A 375 0.43 11.85 -21.63
N ASP A 376 -0.30 12.73 -22.32
CA ASP A 376 -0.23 12.92 -23.77
C ASP A 376 0.76 14.00 -24.19
N GLU A 377 1.11 14.86 -23.24
CA GLU A 377 2.02 15.95 -23.47
C GLU A 377 3.46 15.42 -23.52
N PRO A 378 4.30 15.92 -24.45
CA PRO A 378 5.71 15.61 -24.42
C PRO A 378 6.32 16.11 -23.09
N ALA A 379 6.95 15.22 -22.33
CA ALA A 379 7.67 15.61 -21.13
C ALA A 379 8.83 16.57 -21.49
N PRO A 380 9.10 17.62 -20.69
CA PRO A 380 10.13 18.62 -20.99
C PRO A 380 11.55 18.04 -21.16
N ASP A 381 11.81 16.91 -20.52
CA ASP A 381 13.08 16.16 -20.55
C ASP A 381 13.09 15.03 -21.59
N GLY A 382 12.02 14.87 -22.38
CA GLY A 382 11.85 13.81 -23.36
C GLY A 382 11.35 12.46 -22.78
N TYR A 383 11.15 12.34 -21.48
CA TYR A 383 10.66 11.12 -20.81
C TYR A 383 9.13 11.01 -20.81
N SER A 384 8.54 10.91 -22.01
CA SER A 384 7.10 10.66 -22.15
C SER A 384 6.74 9.18 -22.10
N VAL A 385 5.56 8.87 -21.57
CA VAL A 385 5.00 7.51 -21.53
C VAL A 385 4.93 6.94 -22.97
N PRO A 386 5.52 5.75 -23.23
CA PRO A 386 5.53 5.14 -24.54
C PRO A 386 4.11 4.97 -25.10
N PRO A 387 3.88 5.24 -26.41
CA PRO A 387 2.57 5.12 -27.02
C PRO A 387 1.90 3.76 -26.79
N ARG A 388 2.70 2.68 -26.73
CA ARG A 388 2.20 1.30 -26.57
C ARG A 388 1.66 0.97 -25.18
N ILE A 389 1.97 1.76 -24.15
CA ILE A 389 1.42 1.56 -22.79
C ILE A 389 0.62 2.77 -22.30
N ARG A 390 0.49 3.82 -23.12
CA ARG A 390 -0.10 5.09 -22.70
C ARG A 390 -1.56 4.96 -22.27
N GLU A 391 -2.37 4.29 -23.08
CA GLU A 391 -3.79 4.06 -22.77
C GLU A 391 -3.96 3.25 -21.47
N ALA A 392 -3.21 2.17 -21.31
CA ALA A 392 -3.18 1.40 -20.06
C ALA A 392 -2.71 2.25 -18.86
N THR A 393 -1.72 3.13 -19.05
CA THR A 393 -1.26 4.05 -17.99
C THR A 393 -2.37 5.02 -17.58
N ARG A 394 -3.14 5.56 -18.54
CA ARG A 394 -4.31 6.41 -18.24
C ARG A 394 -5.37 5.64 -17.45
N PHE A 395 -5.71 4.43 -17.90
CA PHE A 395 -6.66 3.56 -17.20
C PHE A 395 -6.24 3.31 -15.75
N LEU A 396 -4.97 2.98 -15.53
CA LEU A 396 -4.42 2.74 -14.19
C LEU A 396 -4.36 4.02 -13.35
N ALA A 397 -4.03 5.17 -13.94
CA ALA A 397 -4.02 6.46 -13.26
C ALA A 397 -5.42 6.83 -12.75
N GLU A 398 -6.44 6.68 -13.60
CA GLU A 398 -7.83 6.88 -13.21
C GLU A 398 -8.21 5.93 -12.06
N HIS A 399 -7.88 4.64 -12.15
CA HIS A 399 -8.19 3.68 -11.09
C HIS A 399 -7.41 3.94 -9.79
N ALA A 400 -6.16 4.42 -9.86
CA ALA A 400 -5.37 4.76 -8.68
C ALA A 400 -6.02 5.91 -7.88
N ILE A 401 -6.74 6.81 -8.54
CA ILE A 401 -7.32 8.02 -7.92
C ILE A 401 -8.83 7.86 -7.65
N LEU A 402 -9.61 7.37 -8.60
CA LEU A 402 -11.07 7.35 -8.54
C LEU A 402 -11.67 6.07 -7.95
N GLN A 403 -10.97 4.94 -8.03
CA GLN A 403 -11.54 3.64 -7.64
C GLN A 403 -11.90 3.59 -6.16
N ASN A 404 -13.13 3.18 -5.80
CA ASN A 404 -13.55 3.07 -4.40
C ASN A 404 -13.05 1.79 -3.72
N GLY A 405 -12.99 0.67 -4.44
CA GLY A 405 -12.42 -0.58 -3.96
C GLY A 405 -10.93 -0.45 -3.62
N GLY A 406 -10.59 -0.66 -2.34
CA GLY A 406 -9.21 -0.51 -1.84
C GLY A 406 -8.21 -1.47 -2.50
N VAL A 407 -8.64 -2.72 -2.73
CA VAL A 407 -7.82 -3.77 -3.39
C VAL A 407 -7.45 -3.34 -4.80
N GLN A 408 -8.44 -2.97 -5.62
CA GLN A 408 -8.23 -2.66 -7.03
C GLN A 408 -7.47 -1.34 -7.22
N ARG A 409 -7.70 -0.35 -6.35
CA ARG A 409 -6.89 0.87 -6.33
C ARG A 409 -5.41 0.55 -6.08
N ARG A 410 -5.10 -0.34 -5.13
CA ARG A 410 -3.72 -0.78 -4.87
C ARG A 410 -3.15 -1.60 -6.03
N GLN A 411 -3.96 -2.46 -6.65
CA GLN A 411 -3.52 -3.18 -7.85
C GLN A 411 -3.12 -2.21 -8.97
N ALA A 412 -3.86 -1.12 -9.17
CA ALA A 412 -3.52 -0.08 -10.11
C ALA A 412 -2.19 0.61 -9.78
N ILE A 413 -2.01 1.05 -8.52
CA ILE A 413 -0.79 1.74 -8.08
C ILE A 413 0.44 0.83 -8.18
N ASP A 414 0.33 -0.41 -7.75
CA ASP A 414 1.47 -1.33 -7.77
C ASP A 414 1.82 -1.73 -9.21
N ALA A 415 0.85 -1.79 -10.14
CA ALA A 415 1.13 -1.97 -11.57
C ALA A 415 1.83 -0.73 -12.17
N LEU A 416 1.40 0.48 -11.81
CA LEU A 416 2.07 1.74 -12.21
C LEU A 416 3.51 1.79 -11.68
N SER A 417 3.70 1.46 -10.39
CA SER A 417 5.01 1.45 -9.73
C SER A 417 5.96 0.45 -10.38
N ALA A 418 5.49 -0.79 -10.61
CA ALA A 418 6.27 -1.82 -11.28
C ALA A 418 6.47 -1.56 -12.79
N GLY A 419 5.72 -0.64 -13.40
CA GLY A 419 5.86 -0.30 -14.82
C GLY A 419 7.05 0.58 -15.17
N SER A 420 7.73 1.19 -14.18
CA SER A 420 8.89 2.08 -14.35
C SER A 420 8.61 3.42 -15.04
N TRP A 421 7.37 3.93 -14.95
CA TRP A 421 6.95 5.24 -15.51
C TRP A 421 6.27 6.13 -14.44
N THR A 422 6.75 6.05 -13.20
CA THR A 422 6.18 6.76 -12.04
C THR A 422 6.40 8.27 -12.08
N GLU A 423 7.39 8.73 -12.83
CA GLU A 423 7.70 10.15 -13.01
C GLU A 423 6.55 10.87 -13.72
N ALA A 424 6.03 10.27 -14.81
CA ALA A 424 4.88 10.81 -15.53
C ALA A 424 3.61 10.86 -14.66
N MET A 425 3.49 9.94 -13.69
CA MET A 425 2.40 9.97 -12.71
C MET A 425 2.54 11.11 -11.71
N THR A 426 3.76 11.61 -11.44
CA THR A 426 3.98 12.74 -10.54
C THR A 426 3.27 13.99 -11.07
N ASP A 427 3.35 14.26 -12.38
CA ASP A 427 2.67 15.39 -13.01
C ASP A 427 1.15 15.28 -12.95
N VAL A 428 0.61 14.07 -13.17
CA VAL A 428 -0.83 13.80 -13.04
C VAL A 428 -1.29 14.10 -11.62
N LEU A 429 -0.58 13.56 -10.62
CA LEU A 429 -0.95 13.73 -9.21
C LEU A 429 -0.78 15.19 -8.76
N ALA A 430 0.29 15.87 -9.17
CA ALA A 430 0.48 17.29 -8.94
C ALA A 430 -0.67 18.12 -9.50
N SER A 431 -1.14 17.78 -10.71
CA SER A 431 -2.28 18.47 -11.33
C SER A 431 -3.58 18.26 -10.55
N VAL A 432 -3.83 17.07 -9.99
CA VAL A 432 -5.01 16.83 -9.13
C VAL A 432 -4.91 17.56 -7.79
N LEU A 433 -3.70 17.68 -7.24
CA LEU A 433 -3.45 18.40 -5.98
C LEU A 433 -3.61 19.91 -6.13
N ALA A 434 -3.21 20.47 -7.28
CA ALA A 434 -3.24 21.90 -7.55
C ALA A 434 -4.55 22.42 -8.16
N ASP A 435 -5.47 21.57 -8.60
CA ASP A 435 -6.73 22.00 -9.19
C ASP A 435 -7.69 22.52 -8.12
N ASP A 436 -8.14 23.77 -8.24
CA ASP A 436 -9.06 24.42 -7.30
C ASP A 436 -10.42 23.70 -7.19
N ARG A 437 -10.82 22.96 -8.24
CA ARG A 437 -12.05 22.15 -8.25
C ARG A 437 -11.87 20.82 -7.53
N SER A 438 -10.63 20.44 -7.20
CA SER A 438 -10.33 19.21 -6.48
C SER A 438 -10.85 19.31 -5.05
N GLU A 439 -11.58 18.29 -4.61
CA GLU A 439 -12.11 18.22 -3.25
C GLU A 439 -11.12 17.51 -2.32
N SER A 440 -11.16 17.76 -1.02
CA SER A 440 -10.18 17.21 -0.08
C SER A 440 -10.12 15.67 -0.09
N TRP A 441 -11.24 14.98 -0.29
CA TRP A 441 -11.21 13.51 -0.40
C TRP A 441 -10.45 13.04 -1.65
N LEU A 442 -10.50 13.80 -2.75
CA LEU A 442 -9.79 13.49 -3.99
C LEU A 442 -8.29 13.77 -3.83
N ARG A 443 -7.93 14.91 -3.22
CA ARG A 443 -6.54 15.23 -2.84
C ARG A 443 -5.95 14.18 -1.90
N CYS A 444 -6.71 13.71 -0.91
CA CYS A 444 -6.28 12.61 -0.03
C CYS A 444 -5.94 11.34 -0.82
N ARG A 445 -6.70 11.01 -1.88
CA ARG A 445 -6.42 9.84 -2.73
C ARG A 445 -5.19 10.05 -3.61
N ALA A 446 -5.00 11.25 -4.15
CA ALA A 446 -3.80 11.60 -4.89
C ALA A 446 -2.54 11.50 -4.00
N LEU A 447 -2.59 12.05 -2.77
CA LEU A 447 -1.51 11.93 -1.77
C LEU A 447 -1.21 10.47 -1.40
N PHE A 448 -2.25 9.65 -1.24
CA PHE A 448 -2.10 8.22 -1.03
C PHE A 448 -1.42 7.52 -2.23
N ALA A 449 -1.79 7.88 -3.47
CA ALA A 449 -1.12 7.37 -4.65
C ALA A 449 0.37 7.81 -4.70
N CYS A 450 0.68 9.08 -4.42
CA CYS A 450 2.06 9.56 -4.29
C CYS A 450 2.87 8.69 -3.31
N SER A 451 2.30 8.40 -2.13
CA SER A 451 2.95 7.61 -1.08
C SER A 451 3.30 6.18 -1.50
N LEU A 452 2.57 5.61 -2.47
CA LEU A 452 2.69 4.21 -2.86
C LEU A 452 3.38 3.98 -4.20
N LEU A 453 3.50 5.02 -5.04
CA LEU A 453 4.26 4.93 -6.30
C LEU A 453 5.77 4.76 -6.05
N GLN A 454 6.23 5.08 -4.84
CA GLN A 454 7.63 4.98 -4.40
C GLN A 454 8.58 5.89 -5.22
N GLU A 455 8.03 6.95 -5.83
CA GLU A 455 8.81 7.98 -6.50
C GLU A 455 9.37 8.97 -5.46
N ARG A 456 10.67 9.28 -5.58
CA ARG A 456 11.44 10.05 -4.58
C ARG A 456 12.26 11.16 -5.22
N SER A 457 11.87 11.56 -6.43
CA SER A 457 12.49 12.64 -7.16
C SER A 457 12.29 14.00 -6.47
N ARG A 458 13.04 15.00 -6.93
CA ARG A 458 12.95 16.37 -6.41
C ARG A 458 11.61 17.01 -6.77
N GLU A 459 10.99 16.55 -7.84
CA GLU A 459 9.66 16.94 -8.29
C GLU A 459 8.63 16.48 -7.25
N VAL A 460 8.68 15.22 -6.80
CA VAL A 460 7.79 14.73 -5.71
C VAL A 460 8.03 15.51 -4.41
N GLU A 461 9.29 15.80 -4.04
CA GLU A 461 9.61 16.64 -2.89
C GLU A 461 8.92 18.00 -2.98
N THR A 462 8.93 18.62 -4.15
CA THR A 462 8.31 19.93 -4.40
C THR A 462 6.78 19.85 -4.34
N VAL A 463 6.18 18.84 -4.98
CA VAL A 463 4.73 18.62 -4.99
C VAL A 463 4.19 18.41 -3.58
N LEU A 464 4.84 17.54 -2.80
CA LEU A 464 4.42 17.26 -1.42
C LEU A 464 4.62 18.46 -0.50
N TRP A 465 5.70 19.24 -0.67
CA TRP A 465 5.89 20.47 0.07
C TRP A 465 4.80 21.52 -0.24
N GLN A 466 4.47 21.72 -1.53
CA GLN A 466 3.41 22.65 -1.94
C GLN A 466 2.04 22.23 -1.40
N ALA A 467 1.71 20.93 -1.51
CA ALA A 467 0.48 20.39 -0.92
C ALA A 467 0.44 20.63 0.59
N PHE A 468 1.55 20.40 1.30
CA PHE A 468 1.63 20.64 2.74
C PHE A 468 1.38 22.10 3.10
N GLU A 469 2.02 23.03 2.38
CA GLU A 469 1.87 24.47 2.62
C GLU A 469 0.44 24.95 2.34
N GLU A 470 -0.17 24.48 1.24
CA GLU A 470 -1.54 24.79 0.85
C GLU A 470 -2.53 24.31 1.92
N THR A 471 -2.48 23.02 2.25
CA THR A 471 -3.39 22.45 3.25
C THR A 471 -3.19 23.09 4.62
N ARG A 472 -1.95 23.46 4.99
CA ARG A 472 -1.68 24.18 6.25
C ARG A 472 -2.35 25.55 6.24
N ARG A 473 -2.25 26.30 5.14
CA ARG A 473 -2.89 27.62 5.02
C ARG A 473 -4.41 27.53 5.19
N GLN A 474 -5.02 26.51 4.56
CA GLN A 474 -6.44 26.24 4.71
C GLN A 474 -6.78 25.87 6.17
N LEU A 475 -6.02 24.96 6.78
CA LEU A 475 -6.21 24.56 8.18
C LEU A 475 -6.12 25.76 9.14
N LEU A 476 -5.24 26.73 8.85
CA LEU A 476 -5.09 27.95 9.65
C LEU A 476 -6.24 28.95 9.40
N SER A 477 -6.80 29.01 8.19
CA SER A 477 -7.89 29.94 7.89
C SER A 477 -9.20 29.62 8.62
N TYR A 478 -9.38 28.38 9.07
CA TYR A 478 -10.59 27.95 9.81
C TYR A 478 -10.47 28.13 11.34
N GLY A 479 -9.36 28.64 11.86
CA GLY A 479 -9.16 28.78 13.31
C GLY A 479 -9.25 27.43 14.02
N ASP A 480 -9.94 27.37 15.16
CA ASP A 480 -9.94 26.22 16.07
C ASP A 480 -10.84 25.05 15.65
N HIS A 481 -11.72 25.22 14.65
CA HIS A 481 -12.63 24.15 14.21
C HIS A 481 -12.54 23.93 12.69
N PRO A 482 -11.41 23.41 12.20
CA PRO A 482 -11.26 23.10 10.79
C PRO A 482 -12.18 21.95 10.35
N PRO A 483 -12.73 21.99 9.12
CA PRO A 483 -13.51 20.88 8.58
C PRO A 483 -12.72 19.57 8.59
N ARG A 484 -13.40 18.44 8.91
CA ARG A 484 -12.80 17.10 8.95
C ARG A 484 -12.05 16.73 7.64
N GLY A 485 -12.53 17.23 6.50
CA GLY A 485 -11.88 17.04 5.20
C GLY A 485 -10.47 17.64 5.14
N VAL A 486 -10.31 18.88 5.60
CA VAL A 486 -9.00 19.58 5.63
C VAL A 486 -8.05 18.93 6.63
N VAL A 487 -8.56 18.51 7.80
CA VAL A 487 -7.78 17.73 8.77
C VAL A 487 -7.29 16.41 8.16
N SER A 488 -8.15 15.72 7.42
CA SER A 488 -7.81 14.46 6.75
C SER A 488 -6.79 14.67 5.63
N GLU A 489 -6.88 15.79 4.91
CA GLU A 489 -5.90 16.17 3.89
C GLU A 489 -4.52 16.46 4.51
N MET A 490 -4.48 17.18 5.63
CA MET A 490 -3.24 17.45 6.38
C MET A 490 -2.60 16.15 6.90
N HIS A 491 -3.43 15.25 7.44
CA HIS A 491 -3.00 13.91 7.82
C HIS A 491 -2.42 13.15 6.63
N ALA A 492 -3.10 13.15 5.48
CA ALA A 492 -2.67 12.44 4.28
C ALA A 492 -1.34 12.96 3.72
N VAL A 493 -1.11 14.28 3.71
CA VAL A 493 0.13 14.86 3.16
C VAL A 493 1.33 14.58 4.06
N LEU A 494 1.16 14.65 5.39
CA LEU A 494 2.19 14.28 6.35
C LEU A 494 2.60 12.81 6.20
N PHE A 495 1.60 11.92 6.01
CA PHE A 495 1.86 10.51 5.72
C PHE A 495 2.55 10.31 4.37
N ALA A 496 2.14 11.02 3.32
CA ALA A 496 2.78 10.92 2.02
C ALA A 496 4.26 11.34 2.09
N CYS A 497 4.57 12.43 2.80
CA CYS A 497 5.94 12.84 3.08
C CYS A 497 6.74 11.75 3.81
N GLY A 498 6.18 11.17 4.88
CA GLY A 498 6.86 10.12 5.64
C GLY A 498 7.04 8.83 4.84
N ASP A 499 6.06 8.47 4.02
CA ASP A 499 6.08 7.28 3.18
C ASP A 499 7.09 7.41 2.02
N CYS A 500 7.19 8.58 1.39
CA CYS A 500 8.13 8.83 0.30
C CYS A 500 9.59 8.90 0.80
N PHE A 501 9.83 9.55 1.95
CA PHE A 501 11.19 9.94 2.37
C PHE A 501 11.68 9.25 3.65
N GLY A 502 10.85 8.48 4.34
CA GLY A 502 11.23 7.71 5.54
C GLY A 502 11.87 6.35 5.27
N VAL A 503 12.35 6.12 4.05
CA VAL A 503 12.97 4.86 3.63
C VAL A 503 14.50 4.98 3.57
N PRO A 504 15.25 3.87 3.66
CA PRO A 504 16.70 3.88 3.41
C PRO A 504 17.02 4.41 1.99
N GLY A 505 18.04 5.26 1.88
CA GLY A 505 18.47 5.88 0.62
C GLY A 505 17.79 7.21 0.27
N ALA A 506 16.77 7.64 1.03
CA ALA A 506 16.09 8.92 0.85
C ALA A 506 16.52 10.01 1.84
N GLU A 507 17.62 9.80 2.57
CA GLU A 507 18.03 10.65 3.69
C GLU A 507 18.30 12.10 3.25
N SER A 508 18.83 12.29 2.05
CA SER A 508 19.10 13.65 1.53
C SER A 508 17.80 14.43 1.28
N GLN A 509 16.79 13.77 0.72
CA GLN A 509 15.46 14.30 0.43
C GLN A 509 14.73 14.60 1.73
N ALA A 510 14.74 13.64 2.67
CA ALA A 510 14.17 13.80 4.00
C ALA A 510 14.74 15.03 4.70
N ARG A 511 16.07 15.22 4.69
CA ARG A 511 16.72 16.37 5.33
C ARG A 511 16.29 17.71 4.73
N ARG A 512 16.18 17.79 3.40
CA ARG A 512 15.73 19.03 2.72
C ARG A 512 14.27 19.35 3.03
N LEU A 513 13.40 18.34 2.96
CA LEU A 513 11.99 18.50 3.30
C LEU A 513 11.84 18.94 4.76
N ARG A 514 12.47 18.23 5.70
CA ARG A 514 12.46 18.54 7.15
C ARG A 514 12.97 19.95 7.43
N GLY A 515 14.03 20.39 6.75
CA GLY A 515 14.54 21.76 6.85
C GLY A 515 13.52 22.85 6.48
N ARG A 516 12.50 22.52 5.66
CA ARG A 516 11.41 23.45 5.30
C ARG A 516 10.19 23.32 6.20
N VAL A 517 9.86 22.11 6.65
CA VAL A 517 8.59 21.84 7.34
C VAL A 517 8.69 21.84 8.87
N ASN A 518 9.88 21.70 9.48
CA ASN A 518 10.01 21.56 10.93
C ASN A 518 9.31 22.68 11.74
N GLY A 519 9.54 23.95 11.37
CA GLY A 519 8.86 25.06 12.05
C GLY A 519 7.34 25.04 11.91
N MET A 520 6.82 24.50 10.80
CA MET A 520 5.39 24.31 10.60
C MET A 520 4.84 23.12 11.40
N LEU A 521 5.65 22.07 11.59
CA LEU A 521 5.28 20.93 12.44
C LEU A 521 5.18 21.33 13.91
N ASP A 522 6.09 22.17 14.38
CA ASP A 522 6.03 22.73 15.74
C ASP A 522 4.73 23.51 15.97
N GLU A 523 4.34 24.36 15.01
CA GLU A 523 3.07 25.10 15.07
C GLU A 523 1.85 24.15 15.13
N LEU A 524 1.81 23.14 14.25
CA LEU A 524 0.72 22.16 14.22
C LEU A 524 0.63 21.36 15.53
N MET A 525 1.79 21.01 16.09
CA MET A 525 1.88 20.27 17.34
C MET A 525 1.33 21.09 18.51
N GLU A 526 1.76 22.35 18.67
CA GLU A 526 1.28 23.23 19.75
C GLU A 526 -0.24 23.45 19.70
N ARG A 527 -0.81 23.58 18.49
CA ARG A 527 -2.26 23.65 18.31
C ARG A 527 -2.96 22.35 18.72
N SER A 528 -2.37 21.21 18.36
CA SER A 528 -2.96 19.90 18.66
C SER A 528 -3.03 19.56 20.16
N LEU A 529 -2.16 20.15 21.00
CA LEU A 529 -2.21 19.97 22.45
C LEU A 529 -3.53 20.43 23.07
N HIS A 530 -4.18 21.42 22.46
CA HIS A 530 -5.39 22.05 22.98
C HIS A 530 -6.64 21.74 22.14
N ASN A 531 -6.48 20.99 21.04
CA ASN A 531 -7.54 20.76 20.08
C ASN A 531 -7.65 19.27 19.67
N PRO A 532 -8.66 18.54 20.17
CA PRO A 532 -8.93 17.16 19.80
C PRO A 532 -9.14 16.91 18.30
N ASP A 533 -9.65 17.88 17.56
CA ASP A 533 -9.88 17.76 16.12
C ASP A 533 -8.54 17.60 15.36
N LEU A 534 -7.44 18.06 15.94
CA LEU A 534 -6.10 18.00 15.37
C LEU A 534 -5.27 16.80 15.85
N TYR A 535 -5.81 15.93 16.70
CA TYR A 535 -5.06 14.75 17.17
C TYR A 535 -4.57 13.86 16.03
N ARG A 536 -5.37 13.71 14.96
CA ARG A 536 -4.94 12.96 13.77
C ARG A 536 -3.72 13.61 13.10
N VAL A 537 -3.68 14.94 13.02
CA VAL A 537 -2.53 15.67 12.48
C VAL A 537 -1.30 15.45 13.35
N ALA A 538 -1.44 15.47 14.68
CA ALA A 538 -0.35 15.16 15.61
C ALA A 538 0.21 13.75 15.40
N ARG A 539 -0.65 12.73 15.28
CA ARG A 539 -0.26 11.34 14.97
C ARG A 539 0.56 11.27 13.68
N ALA A 540 0.14 11.96 12.62
CA ALA A 540 0.83 11.98 11.32
C ALA A 540 2.16 12.74 11.37
N ALA A 541 2.22 13.84 12.12
CA ALA A 541 3.45 14.60 12.34
C ALA A 541 4.49 13.77 13.11
N ALA A 542 4.07 13.10 14.19
CA ALA A 542 4.90 12.17 14.96
C ALA A 542 5.43 11.03 14.07
N TYR A 543 4.58 10.46 13.22
CA TYR A 543 5.00 9.45 12.25
C TYR A 543 6.07 10.00 11.30
N LEU A 544 5.83 11.14 10.65
CA LEU A 544 6.78 11.77 9.73
C LEU A 544 8.13 11.99 10.41
N VAL A 545 8.13 12.57 11.62
CA VAL A 545 9.34 12.83 12.41
C VAL A 545 10.09 11.52 12.69
N MET A 546 9.39 10.50 13.19
CA MET A 546 9.97 9.22 13.55
C MET A 546 10.64 8.51 12.36
N VAL A 547 9.95 8.43 11.22
CA VAL A 547 10.45 7.68 10.06
C VAL A 547 11.54 8.42 9.29
N THR A 548 11.56 9.77 9.35
CA THR A 548 12.58 10.58 8.67
C THR A 548 13.76 10.97 9.57
N ALA A 549 13.73 10.61 10.86
CA ALA A 549 14.83 10.87 11.79
C ALA A 549 16.15 10.25 11.31
N GLN A 550 17.25 10.97 11.54
CA GLN A 550 18.61 10.59 11.15
C GLN A 550 19.57 10.64 12.34
N THR A 551 20.68 9.93 12.27
CA THR A 551 21.72 9.99 13.31
C THR A 551 22.20 11.43 13.52
N GLY A 552 22.19 11.90 14.77
CA GLY A 552 22.53 13.29 15.13
C GLY A 552 21.37 14.28 15.00
N ASP A 553 20.13 13.80 14.77
CA ASP A 553 18.93 14.63 14.69
C ASP A 553 18.30 14.86 16.08
N GLU A 554 18.89 15.80 16.84
CA GLU A 554 18.37 16.22 18.14
C GLU A 554 16.96 16.82 18.05
N VAL A 555 16.61 17.44 16.91
CA VAL A 555 15.30 18.07 16.69
C VAL A 555 14.21 17.02 16.69
N SER A 556 14.40 15.91 15.99
CA SER A 556 13.43 14.82 15.99
C SER A 556 13.30 14.16 17.37
N HIS A 557 14.42 13.97 18.09
CA HIS A 557 14.36 13.42 19.45
C HIS A 557 13.58 14.34 20.41
N GLU A 558 13.85 15.64 20.40
CA GLU A 558 13.13 16.61 21.24
C GLU A 558 11.65 16.73 20.89
N PHE A 559 11.32 16.71 19.58
CA PHE A 559 9.94 16.71 19.11
C PHE A 559 9.17 15.50 19.67
N MET A 560 9.78 14.31 19.64
CA MET A 560 9.16 13.10 20.19
C MET A 560 9.02 13.16 21.73
N ARG A 561 9.98 13.75 22.45
CA ARG A 561 9.87 13.97 23.91
C ARG A 561 8.69 14.85 24.29
N ARG A 562 8.45 15.93 23.53
CA ARG A 562 7.30 16.83 23.76
C ARG A 562 5.96 16.11 23.55
N LEU A 563 5.94 15.13 22.65
CA LEU A 563 4.75 14.35 22.34
C LEU A 563 4.52 13.12 23.24
N ASP A 564 5.49 12.71 24.06
CA ASP A 564 5.36 11.56 24.97
C ASP A 564 4.22 11.74 25.99
N SER A 565 3.92 12.99 26.37
CA SER A 565 2.82 13.36 27.25
C SER A 565 1.63 14.00 26.51
N HIS A 566 1.50 13.78 25.20
CA HIS A 566 0.42 14.37 24.41
C HIS A 566 -0.96 13.86 24.88
N PRO A 567 -2.02 14.70 24.91
CA PRO A 567 -3.35 14.29 25.39
C PRO A 567 -3.99 13.13 24.60
N ASP A 568 -3.65 13.01 23.31
CA ASP A 568 -4.02 11.84 22.50
C ASP A 568 -3.18 10.61 22.86
N PRO A 569 -3.78 9.52 23.40
CA PRO A 569 -3.04 8.34 23.83
C PRO A 569 -2.27 7.65 22.71
N THR A 570 -2.76 7.74 21.46
CA THR A 570 -2.09 7.13 20.31
C THR A 570 -0.80 7.88 19.96
N THR A 571 -0.85 9.21 19.96
CA THR A 571 0.33 10.06 19.76
C THR A 571 1.35 9.85 20.87
N ALA A 572 0.92 9.85 22.14
CA ALA A 572 1.78 9.57 23.28
C ALA A 572 2.44 8.19 23.18
N ALA A 573 1.67 7.14 22.88
CA ALA A 573 2.20 5.78 22.76
C ALA A 573 3.22 5.63 21.62
N LEU A 574 2.98 6.26 20.46
CA LEU A 574 3.94 6.30 19.36
C LEU A 574 5.24 6.98 19.79
N SER A 575 5.13 8.12 20.46
CA SER A 575 6.29 8.88 20.92
C SER A 575 7.11 8.13 21.96
N ALA A 576 6.44 7.55 22.95
CA ALA A 576 7.05 6.70 23.96
C ALA A 576 7.77 5.51 23.33
N TRP A 577 7.14 4.86 22.35
CA TRP A 577 7.73 3.74 21.63
C TRP A 577 8.97 4.17 20.83
N ALA A 578 8.88 5.27 20.08
CA ALA A 578 10.00 5.78 19.31
C ALA A 578 11.19 6.16 20.20
N LEU A 579 10.96 6.84 21.32
CA LEU A 579 12.02 7.20 22.28
C LEU A 579 12.72 5.99 22.91
N ARG A 580 12.03 4.84 22.99
CA ARG A 580 12.63 3.59 23.50
C ARG A 580 13.35 2.79 22.42
N GLN A 581 12.80 2.77 21.21
CA GLN A 581 13.21 1.82 20.17
C GLN A 581 14.00 2.45 19.02
N ARG A 582 13.69 3.70 18.68
CA ARG A 582 14.28 4.42 17.53
C ARG A 582 15.42 5.33 17.96
N PHE A 583 15.40 5.85 19.19
CA PHE A 583 16.44 6.75 19.71
C PHE A 583 17.19 6.12 20.87
N ASP A 584 18.51 6.23 20.90
CA ASP A 584 19.31 5.84 22.08
C ASP A 584 19.50 7.01 23.06
N GLN A 585 20.11 6.73 24.21
CA GLN A 585 20.40 7.75 25.25
C GLN A 585 21.36 8.86 24.77
N ARG A 586 22.05 8.66 23.64
CA ARG A 586 22.99 9.61 23.03
C ARG A 586 22.37 10.33 21.82
N GLY A 587 21.09 10.09 21.50
CA GLY A 587 20.40 10.67 20.36
C GLY A 587 20.74 10.03 19.01
N ASN A 588 21.39 8.86 18.99
CA ASN A 588 21.56 8.09 17.76
C ASN A 588 20.25 7.43 17.36
N VAL A 589 20.09 7.24 16.05
CA VAL A 589 18.83 6.77 15.46
C VAL A 589 18.99 5.34 14.93
N HIS A 590 18.33 4.37 15.58
CA HIS A 590 18.40 2.93 15.28
C HIS A 590 17.42 2.51 14.19
N PRO A 591 17.82 1.79 13.13
CA PRO A 591 16.92 1.37 12.05
C PRO A 591 15.61 0.76 12.54
N LEU A 592 14.50 0.99 11.82
CA LEU A 592 13.18 0.52 12.25
C LEU A 592 13.10 -1.00 12.40
N TYR A 593 13.86 -1.75 11.59
CA TYR A 593 13.89 -3.22 11.66
C TYR A 593 14.57 -3.75 12.94
N ASP A 594 15.23 -2.91 13.74
CA ASP A 594 15.87 -3.29 15.00
C ASP A 594 15.01 -2.96 16.23
N ALA A 595 13.86 -2.32 16.04
CA ALA A 595 12.95 -1.97 17.14
C ALA A 595 12.39 -3.24 17.81
N ARG A 596 12.54 -3.37 19.13
CA ARG A 596 12.14 -4.58 19.88
C ARG A 596 10.84 -4.42 20.68
#